data_AF-A0A0Y0HZE2-F1
#
_entry.id   AF-A0A0Y0HZE2-F1
#
_cell.length_a   1.000
_cell.length_b   1.000
_cell.length_c   1.000
_cell.angle_alpha   90.00
_cell.angle_beta   90.00
_cell.angle_gamma   90.00
#
_symmetry.space_group_name_H-M   'P 1'
#
loop_
_entity.id
_entity.type
_entity.pdbx_description
1 polymer ?
#
loop_
_entity_poly.entity_id
_entity_poly.type
_entity_poly.pdbx_seq_one_letter_code
_entity_poly.pdbx_strand_id
1 'polypeptide(L)'
;VRLISKVPTLAAMAYKYSIGQAFVYPRNDLSYAANFLRMCFCVPCEEYKVNPVLTRAMDRIFILHADHEQNASTSTVRLAGSSGANPFACIAAGVACLWGPAHGGANEACLKMLQEIGSVERIPEFIAR
;
A
#
# COMPACT_ATOMS: atom_id res chain seq x y z
N VAL A 1 1.44 -15.56 -10.21
CA VAL A 1 1.78 -15.83 -8.79
C VAL A 1 2.97 -15.02 -8.27
N ARG A 2 4.13 -14.98 -8.95
CA ARG A 2 5.35 -14.27 -8.45
C ARG A 2 5.16 -12.80 -8.08
N LEU A 3 4.38 -12.04 -8.86
CA LEU A 3 4.09 -10.63 -8.57
C LEU A 3 3.32 -10.48 -7.26
N ILE A 4 2.18 -11.16 -7.15
CA ILE A 4 1.32 -11.16 -5.96
C ILE A 4 2.11 -11.60 -4.71
N SER A 5 2.96 -12.63 -4.81
CA SER A 5 3.71 -13.10 -3.63
C SER A 5 4.85 -12.17 -3.21
N LYS A 6 5.47 -11.43 -4.13
CA LYS A 6 6.66 -10.61 -3.83
C LYS A 6 6.35 -9.15 -3.51
N VAL A 7 5.25 -8.59 -4.02
CA VAL A 7 4.88 -7.18 -3.78
C VAL A 7 4.79 -6.83 -2.28
N PRO A 8 4.15 -7.63 -1.41
CA PRO A 8 4.11 -7.32 0.03
C PRO A 8 5.49 -7.32 0.69
N THR A 9 6.37 -8.22 0.25
CA THR A 9 7.74 -8.29 0.79
C THR A 9 8.52 -7.04 0.39
N LEU A 10 8.43 -6.63 -0.88
CA LEU A 10 9.09 -5.41 -1.37
C LEU A 10 8.53 -4.15 -0.68
N ALA A 11 7.20 -4.05 -0.51
CA ALA A 11 6.56 -2.93 0.17
C ALA A 11 7.00 -2.84 1.64
N ALA A 12 7.04 -3.96 2.36
CA ALA A 12 7.51 -3.99 3.74
C ALA A 12 9.01 -3.64 3.85
N MET A 13 9.85 -4.10 2.91
CA MET A 13 11.26 -3.73 2.84
C MET A 13 11.44 -2.23 2.57
N ALA A 14 10.64 -1.63 1.68
CA ALA A 14 10.67 -0.19 1.44
C ALA A 14 10.32 0.62 2.70
N TYR A 15 9.32 0.17 3.48
CA TYR A 15 8.99 0.77 4.79
C TYR A 15 10.14 0.61 5.79
N LYS A 16 10.70 -0.60 5.96
CA LYS A 16 11.84 -0.83 6.86
C LYS A 16 13.05 0.03 6.50
N TYR A 17 13.34 0.15 5.21
CA TYR A 17 14.42 0.98 4.70
C TYR A 17 14.22 2.45 5.06
N SER A 18 13.02 3.00 4.88
CA SER A 18 12.75 4.42 5.13
C SER A 18 12.89 4.83 6.60
N ILE A 19 12.75 3.88 7.54
CA ILE A 19 12.91 4.10 8.99
C ILE A 19 14.23 3.54 9.55
N GLY A 20 15.15 3.07 8.71
CA GLY A 20 16.46 2.58 9.12
C GLY A 20 16.45 1.25 9.91
N GLN A 21 15.44 0.41 9.72
CA GLN A 21 15.30 -0.87 10.40
C GLN A 21 15.69 -2.06 9.49
N ALA A 22 16.11 -3.16 10.12
CA ALA A 22 16.45 -4.39 9.41
C ALA A 22 15.26 -5.00 8.65
N PHE A 23 15.52 -5.59 7.49
CA PHE A 23 14.51 -6.30 6.71
C PHE A 23 14.04 -7.58 7.39
N VAL A 24 12.74 -7.84 7.27
CA VAL A 24 12.07 -8.98 7.89
C VAL A 24 11.62 -9.94 6.79
N TYR A 25 12.05 -11.20 6.87
CA TYR A 25 11.63 -12.24 5.94
C TYR A 25 10.18 -12.67 6.18
N PRO A 26 9.47 -13.10 5.12
CA PRO A 26 8.12 -13.64 5.22
C PRO A 26 8.10 -14.96 6.00
N ARG A 27 7.00 -15.21 6.69
CA ARG A 27 6.71 -16.46 7.41
C ARG A 27 5.59 -17.24 6.72
N ASN A 28 5.83 -18.53 6.46
CA ASN A 28 4.87 -19.39 5.73
C ASN A 28 3.66 -19.80 6.57
N ASP A 29 3.77 -19.72 7.90
CA ASP A 29 2.72 -20.07 8.85
C ASP A 29 1.72 -18.93 9.09
N LEU A 30 1.95 -17.75 8.51
CA LEU A 30 1.08 -16.59 8.64
C LEU A 30 0.20 -16.38 7.40
N SER A 31 -1.00 -15.85 7.61
CA SER A 31 -1.86 -15.39 6.51
C SER A 31 -1.21 -14.22 5.77
N TYR A 32 -1.68 -13.94 4.54
CA TYR A 32 -1.13 -12.87 3.69
C TYR A 32 -1.08 -11.51 4.40
N ALA A 33 -2.18 -11.11 5.04
CA ALA A 33 -2.28 -9.85 5.79
C ALA A 33 -1.43 -9.86 7.08
N ALA A 34 -1.45 -10.96 7.85
CA ALA A 34 -0.65 -11.06 9.07
C ALA A 34 0.86 -11.02 8.78
N ASN A 35 1.27 -11.68 7.70
CA ASN A 35 2.65 -11.72 7.25
C ASN A 35 3.13 -10.33 6.80
N PHE A 36 2.30 -9.59 6.05
CA PHE A 36 2.61 -8.21 5.67
C PHE A 36 2.78 -7.29 6.89
N LEU A 37 1.83 -7.32 7.83
CA LEU A 37 1.92 -6.53 9.06
C LEU A 37 3.17 -6.89 9.89
N ARG A 38 3.48 -8.18 10.03
CA ARG A 38 4.70 -8.63 10.69
C ARG A 38 5.94 -8.09 10.00
N MET A 39 6.02 -8.19 8.68
CA MET A 39 7.20 -7.71 7.94
C MET A 39 7.39 -6.19 8.10
N CYS A 40 6.31 -5.42 8.19
CA CYS A 40 6.40 -3.97 8.44
C CYS A 40 6.83 -3.65 9.89
N PHE A 41 6.25 -4.31 10.89
CA PHE A 41 6.30 -3.81 12.27
C PHE A 41 7.09 -4.67 13.26
N CYS A 42 7.50 -5.90 12.92
CA CYS A 42 8.36 -6.67 13.84
C CYS A 42 9.76 -6.05 13.93
N VAL A 43 10.39 -6.16 15.08
CA VAL A 43 11.79 -5.82 15.29
C VAL A 43 12.53 -7.04 15.86
N PRO A 44 13.87 -7.12 15.76
CA PRO A 44 14.62 -8.24 16.33
C PRO A 44 14.57 -8.29 17.87
N CYS A 45 14.26 -7.16 18.51
CA CYS A 45 14.36 -7.01 19.96
C CYS A 45 13.22 -7.66 20.75
N GLU A 46 12.12 -8.06 20.10
CA GLU A 46 10.98 -8.68 20.76
C GLU A 46 10.13 -9.52 19.80
N GLU A 47 9.32 -10.41 20.37
CA GLU A 47 8.36 -11.19 19.59
C GLU A 47 7.18 -10.32 19.14
N TYR A 48 6.95 -10.27 17.83
CA TYR A 48 5.79 -9.58 17.27
C TYR A 48 4.51 -10.40 17.43
N LYS A 49 3.59 -9.87 18.22
CA LYS A 49 2.28 -10.47 18.45
C LYS A 49 1.28 -9.97 17.41
N VAL A 50 0.78 -10.90 16.59
CA VAL A 50 -0.21 -10.58 15.56
C VAL A 50 -1.53 -10.19 16.23
N ASN A 51 -1.97 -8.95 16.00
CA ASN A 51 -3.27 -8.48 16.47
C ASN A 51 -4.37 -8.93 15.47
N PRO A 52 -5.38 -9.73 15.91
CA PRO A 52 -6.42 -10.23 15.01
C PRO A 52 -7.33 -9.13 14.47
N VAL A 53 -7.51 -8.02 15.19
CA VAL A 53 -8.29 -6.87 14.73
C VAL A 53 -7.56 -6.17 13.58
N LEU A 54 -6.27 -5.87 13.75
CA LEU A 54 -5.46 -5.22 12.71
C LEU A 54 -5.29 -6.12 11.49
N THR A 55 -5.11 -7.43 11.69
CA THR A 55 -5.01 -8.41 10.60
C THR A 55 -6.28 -8.43 9.76
N ARG A 56 -7.45 -8.45 10.40
CA ARG A 56 -8.74 -8.42 9.70
C ARG A 56 -8.97 -7.08 8.99
N ALA A 57 -8.56 -5.97 9.59
CA ALA A 57 -8.63 -4.66 8.96
C ALA A 57 -7.75 -4.59 7.71
N MET A 58 -6.51 -5.08 7.79
CA MET A 58 -5.58 -5.10 6.66
C MET A 58 -6.08 -6.00 5.52
N ASP A 59 -6.63 -7.17 5.85
CA ASP A 59 -7.24 -8.07 4.86
C ASP A 59 -8.38 -7.38 4.09
N ARG A 60 -9.25 -6.65 4.80
CA ARG A 60 -10.31 -5.85 4.18
C ARG A 60 -9.75 -4.71 3.32
N ILE A 61 -8.70 -4.03 3.77
CA ILE A 61 -8.05 -2.98 2.97
C ILE A 61 -7.55 -3.58 1.65
N PHE A 62 -6.89 -4.74 1.69
CA PHE A 62 -6.44 -5.42 0.46
C PHE A 62 -7.60 -5.79 -0.46
N ILE A 63 -8.69 -6.35 0.09
CA ILE A 63 -9.87 -6.72 -0.71
C ILE A 63 -10.51 -5.49 -1.36
N LEU A 64 -10.69 -4.40 -0.61
CA LEU A 64 -11.33 -3.18 -1.10
C LEU A 64 -10.50 -2.44 -2.17
N HIS A 65 -9.20 -2.67 -2.22
CA HIS A 65 -8.29 -2.05 -3.20
C HIS A 65 -7.79 -3.06 -4.25
N ALA A 66 -8.40 -4.25 -4.33
CA ALA A 66 -7.88 -5.33 -5.16
C ALA A 66 -8.00 -5.03 -6.67
N ASP A 67 -9.12 -4.44 -7.10
CA ASP A 67 -9.36 -4.02 -8.48
C ASP A 67 -10.36 -2.86 -8.49
N HIS A 68 -10.29 -2.03 -9.53
CA HIS A 68 -11.23 -0.94 -9.74
C HIS A 68 -11.41 -0.62 -11.23
N GLU A 69 -11.68 -1.65 -12.03
CA GLU A 69 -12.04 -1.54 -13.46
C GLU A 69 -10.94 -0.83 -14.29
N GLN A 70 -11.28 -0.01 -15.28
CA GLN A 70 -10.36 0.65 -16.21
C GLN A 70 -9.89 2.02 -15.67
N ASN A 71 -9.53 2.08 -14.39
CA ASN A 71 -8.85 3.24 -13.84
C ASN A 71 -7.50 3.51 -14.55
N ALA A 72 -6.92 4.69 -14.30
CA ALA A 72 -5.71 5.15 -15.00
C ALA A 72 -4.57 4.12 -14.95
N SER A 73 -4.24 3.58 -13.77
CA SER A 73 -3.15 2.60 -13.63
C SER A 73 -3.45 1.27 -14.32
N THR A 74 -4.68 0.76 -14.24
CA THR A 74 -5.08 -0.48 -14.96
C THR A 74 -4.94 -0.29 -16.47
N SER A 75 -5.40 0.86 -16.98
CA SER A 75 -5.29 1.23 -18.39
C SER A 75 -3.82 1.35 -18.82
N THR A 76 -2.95 1.93 -18.00
CA THR A 76 -1.50 1.98 -18.25
C THR A 76 -0.89 0.59 -18.33
N VAL A 77 -1.23 -0.33 -17.41
CA VAL A 77 -0.73 -1.71 -17.45
C VAL A 77 -1.15 -2.42 -18.73
N ARG A 78 -2.42 -2.26 -19.15
CA ARG A 78 -2.94 -2.82 -20.41
C ARG A 78 -2.21 -2.25 -21.62
N LEU A 79 -2.02 -0.94 -21.67
CA LEU A 79 -1.37 -0.27 -22.78
C LEU A 79 0.11 -0.66 -22.89
N ALA A 80 0.84 -0.74 -21.78
CA ALA A 80 2.22 -1.22 -21.78
C ALA A 80 2.30 -2.68 -22.27
N GLY A 81 1.40 -3.53 -21.78
CA GLY A 81 1.35 -4.95 -22.13
C GLY A 81 0.99 -5.25 -23.59
N SER A 82 0.26 -4.35 -24.28
CA SER A 82 -0.17 -4.58 -25.67
C SER A 82 1.00 -4.70 -26.66
N SER A 83 2.15 -4.13 -26.31
CA SER A 83 3.41 -4.23 -27.08
C SER A 83 4.17 -5.54 -26.85
N GLY A 84 3.70 -6.42 -25.95
CA GLY A 84 4.42 -7.62 -25.52
C GLY A 84 5.47 -7.36 -24.43
N ALA A 85 5.41 -6.21 -23.75
CA ALA A 85 6.32 -5.88 -22.66
C ALA A 85 6.27 -6.89 -21.51
N ASN A 86 7.41 -7.06 -20.82
CA ASN A 86 7.53 -7.97 -19.69
C ASN A 86 6.50 -7.62 -18.59
N PRO A 87 5.76 -8.59 -18.01
CA PRO A 87 4.75 -8.34 -16.99
C PRO A 87 5.26 -7.54 -15.76
N PHE A 88 6.52 -7.72 -15.36
CA PHE A 88 7.11 -6.94 -14.26
C PHE A 88 7.26 -5.46 -14.64
N ALA A 89 7.62 -5.17 -15.90
CA ALA A 89 7.69 -3.80 -16.41
C ALA A 89 6.29 -3.17 -16.51
N CYS A 90 5.29 -3.94 -16.95
CA CYS A 90 3.90 -3.46 -17.01
C CYS A 90 3.35 -3.09 -15.62
N ILE A 91 3.63 -3.90 -14.60
CA ILE A 91 3.23 -3.58 -13.22
C ILE A 91 4.00 -2.37 -12.69
N ALA A 92 5.30 -2.25 -12.98
CA ALA A 92 6.06 -1.05 -12.61
C ALA A 92 5.46 0.23 -13.22
N ALA A 93 5.02 0.19 -14.48
CA ALA A 93 4.31 1.30 -15.12
C ALA A 93 2.97 1.61 -14.42
N GLY A 94 2.21 0.58 -14.03
CA GLY A 94 0.99 0.74 -13.25
C GLY A 94 1.23 1.40 -11.89
N VAL A 95 2.29 1.00 -11.17
CA VAL A 95 2.69 1.60 -9.89
C VAL A 95 3.08 3.07 -10.07
N ALA A 96 3.84 3.39 -11.11
CA ALA A 96 4.20 4.78 -11.42
C ALA A 96 2.97 5.65 -11.69
N CYS A 97 1.99 5.13 -12.45
CA CYS A 97 0.72 5.82 -12.69
C CYS A 97 -0.10 5.97 -11.39
N LEU A 98 -0.14 4.92 -10.56
CA LEU A 98 -0.85 4.92 -9.27
C LEU A 98 -0.29 5.96 -8.29
N TRP A 99 1.00 6.27 -8.35
CA TRP A 99 1.62 7.27 -7.48
C TRP A 99 1.16 8.72 -7.75
N GLY A 100 0.49 8.98 -8.88
CA GLY A 100 -0.07 10.31 -9.17
C GLY A 100 -0.98 10.83 -8.04
N PRO A 101 -0.85 12.10 -7.59
CA PRO A 101 -1.68 12.66 -6.52
C PRO A 101 -3.19 12.59 -6.81
N ALA A 102 -3.58 12.70 -8.07
CA ALA A 102 -4.96 12.61 -8.54
C ALA A 102 -5.46 11.16 -8.75
N HIS A 103 -4.63 10.16 -8.45
CA HIS A 103 -4.97 8.74 -8.54
C HIS A 103 -4.78 8.08 -7.17
N GLY A 104 -3.74 7.28 -6.98
CA GLY A 104 -3.50 6.57 -5.71
C GLY A 104 -3.01 7.45 -4.57
N GLY A 105 -2.48 8.64 -4.85
CA GLY A 105 -2.01 9.58 -3.82
C GLY A 105 -3.13 10.31 -3.06
N ALA A 106 -4.39 10.10 -3.45
CA ALA A 106 -5.53 10.79 -2.85
C ALA A 106 -5.73 10.47 -1.35
N ASN A 107 -5.36 9.26 -0.90
CA ASN A 107 -5.45 8.88 0.52
C ASN A 107 -4.47 9.67 1.40
N GLU A 108 -3.23 9.84 0.96
CA GLU A 108 -2.22 10.67 1.62
C GLU A 108 -2.64 12.15 1.58
N ALA A 109 -3.17 12.61 0.45
CA ALA A 109 -3.71 13.96 0.32
C ALA A 109 -4.86 14.21 1.30
N CYS A 110 -5.75 13.23 1.48
CA CYS A 110 -6.84 13.31 2.46
C CYS A 110 -6.30 13.42 3.90
N LEU A 111 -5.28 12.64 4.27
CA LEU A 111 -4.66 12.76 5.59
C LEU A 111 -3.95 14.11 5.79
N LYS A 112 -3.27 14.62 4.76
CA LYS A 112 -2.65 15.96 4.79
C LYS A 112 -3.70 17.06 4.94
N MET A 113 -4.81 16.96 4.22
CA MET A 113 -5.95 17.86 4.35
C MET A 113 -6.52 17.83 5.78
N LEU A 114 -6.71 16.64 6.36
CA LEU A 114 -7.18 16.53 7.75
C LEU A 114 -6.17 17.09 8.75
N GLN A 115 -4.87 16.94 8.52
CA GLN A 115 -3.82 17.55 9.34
C GLN A 115 -3.82 19.08 9.23
N GLU A 116 -4.04 19.63 8.03
CA GLU A 116 -4.20 21.07 7.79
C GLU A 116 -5.41 21.63 8.54
N ILE A 117 -6.56 20.94 8.45
CA ILE A 117 -7.77 21.27 9.22
C ILE A 117 -7.50 21.18 10.72
N GLY A 118 -6.79 20.14 11.17
CA GLY A 118 -6.29 19.90 12.53
C GLY A 118 -7.33 19.71 13.65
N SER A 119 -8.45 20.42 13.66
CA SER A 119 -9.52 20.25 14.65
C SER A 119 -10.91 20.44 14.05
N VAL A 120 -11.92 19.91 14.74
CA VAL A 120 -13.33 19.90 14.27
C VAL A 120 -13.87 21.33 14.13
N GLU A 121 -13.41 22.25 14.98
CA GLU A 121 -13.84 23.65 15.00
C GLU A 121 -13.42 24.42 13.75
N ARG A 122 -12.36 23.98 13.06
CA ARG A 122 -11.84 24.61 11.83
C ARG A 122 -12.46 24.04 10.54
N ILE A 123 -13.38 23.08 10.65
CA ILE A 123 -14.08 22.52 9.47
C ILE A 123 -14.87 23.59 8.71
N PRO A 124 -15.69 24.46 9.35
CA PRO A 124 -16.46 25.46 8.62
C PRO A 124 -15.58 26.44 7.83
N GLU A 125 -14.42 26.82 8.39
CA GLU A 125 -13.43 27.68 7.74
C GLU A 125 -12.85 27.00 6.50
N PHE A 126 -12.45 25.74 6.60
CA PHE A 126 -11.85 25.00 5.49
C PHE A 126 -12.83 24.78 4.34
N ILE A 127 -14.11 24.50 4.64
CA ILE A 127 -15.15 24.30 3.63
C ILE A 127 -15.50 25.60 2.90
N ALA A 128 -15.32 26.77 3.54
CA ALA A 128 -15.62 28.06 2.93
C ALA A 128 -14.53 28.57 1.95
N ARG A 129 -13.37 27.89 1.87
CA ARG A 129 -12.27 28.21 0.93
C ARG A 129 -12.57 27.75 -0.48
#